data_AF-A0A1H3C1F4-F1
#
_entry.id   AF-A0A1H3C1F4-F1
#
_cell.length_a   1.000
_cell.length_b   1.000
_cell.length_c   1.000
_cell.angle_alpha   90.00
_cell.angle_beta   90.00
_cell.angle_gamma   90.00
#
_symmetry.space_group_name_H-M   'P 1'
#
loop_
_entity.id
_entity.type
_entity.pdbx_description
1 polymer ?
#
loop_
_entity_poly.entity_id
_entity_poly.type
_entity_poly.pdbx_seq_one_letter_code
_entity_poly.pdbx_strand_id
1 'polypeptide(L)' 'MSREDEFEGWVASVSRGDCGFTYIRFYADAPEWVRDTAVNRFGKGTVFLPPAETKPKAAAA' A
#
# COMPACT_ATOMS: atom_id res chain seq x y z
N MET A 1 -5.20 16.94 0.73
CA MET A 1 -4.48 15.73 1.15
C MET A 1 -3.22 15.64 0.33
N SER A 2 -2.09 15.37 0.96
CA SER A 2 -0.85 15.14 0.20
C SER A 2 -0.95 13.79 -0.52
N ARG A 3 -0.15 13.61 -1.56
CA ARG A 3 -0.10 12.33 -2.30
C ARG A 3 0.32 11.17 -1.38
N GLU A 4 1.06 11.46 -0.32
CA GLU A 4 1.41 10.52 0.75
C GLU A 4 0.20 10.11 1.60
N ASP A 5 -0.66 11.04 2.02
CA ASP A 5 -1.90 10.71 2.73
C ASP A 5 -2.83 9.82 1.89
N GLU A 6 -2.94 10.15 0.59
CA GLU A 6 -3.75 9.35 -0.32
C GLU A 6 -3.17 7.94 -0.48
N PHE A 7 -1.84 7.83 -0.61
CA PHE A 7 -1.14 6.56 -0.64
C PHE A 7 -1.42 5.72 0.60
N GLU A 8 -1.27 6.31 1.81
CA GLU A 8 -1.49 5.59 3.07
C GLU A 8 -2.94 5.11 3.21
N GLY A 9 -3.90 5.85 2.66
CA GLY A 9 -5.29 5.42 2.55
C GLY A 9 -5.50 4.17 1.68
N TRP A 10 -4.59 3.83 0.78
CA TRP A 10 -4.68 2.64 -0.08
C TRP A 10 -3.95 1.42 0.50
N VAL A 11 -3.15 1.62 1.55
CA VAL A 11 -2.39 0.56 2.21
C VAL A 11 -3.28 -0.14 3.25
N ALA A 12 -3.59 -1.41 3.00
CA ALA A 12 -4.33 -2.25 3.94
C ALA A 12 -3.43 -2.79 5.07
N SER A 13 -2.18 -3.14 4.74
CA SER A 13 -1.16 -3.48 5.74
C SER A 13 0.26 -3.36 5.21
N VAL A 14 1.22 -3.13 6.12
CA VAL A 14 2.66 -3.17 5.86
C VAL A 14 3.33 -4.02 6.92
N SER A 15 4.25 -4.90 6.51
CA SER A 15 5.12 -5.65 7.40
C SER A 15 6.57 -5.59 6.88
N ARG A 16 7.52 -5.31 7.77
CA ARG A 16 8.95 -5.36 7.46
C ARG A 16 9.47 -6.74 7.88
N GLY A 17 9.98 -7.51 6.93
CA GLY A 17 10.61 -8.79 7.20
C GLY A 17 12.09 -8.65 7.56
N ASP A 18 12.63 -9.66 8.23
CA ASP A 18 14.00 -9.65 8.77
C ASP A 18 15.11 -9.61 7.71
N CYS A 19 14.79 -9.90 6.44
CA CYS A 19 15.75 -9.90 5.32
C CYS A 19 15.70 -8.64 4.45
N GLY A 20 15.13 -7.54 4.94
CA GLY A 20 15.05 -6.28 4.18
C GLY A 20 13.94 -6.23 3.12
N PHE A 21 13.03 -7.21 3.14
CA PHE A 21 11.82 -7.17 2.33
C PHE A 21 10.72 -6.37 3.05
N THR A 22 9.98 -5.59 2.28
CA THR A 22 8.77 -4.91 2.74
C THR A 22 7.57 -5.57 2.11
N TYR A 23 6.77 -6.26 2.92
CA TYR A 23 5.51 -6.86 2.49
C TYR A 23 4.41 -5.82 2.62
N ILE A 24 3.75 -5.52 1.51
CA ILE A 24 2.67 -4.55 1.46
C ILE A 24 1.42 -5.19 0.88
N ARG A 25 0.29 -4.95 1.51
CA ARG A 25 -1.04 -5.30 1.00
C ARG A 25 -1.81 -4.03 0.72
N PHE A 26 -2.35 -3.92 -0.49
CA PHE A 26 -3.27 -2.85 -0.85
C PHE A 26 -4.72 -3.33 -0.85
N TYR A 27 -5.65 -2.39 -0.81
CA TYR A 27 -7.05 -2.67 -1.13
C TYR A 27 -7.21 -3.01 -2.63
N ALA A 28 -8.22 -3.82 -2.96
CA ALA A 28 -8.44 -4.31 -4.33
C ALA A 28 -8.63 -3.21 -5.38
N ASP A 29 -9.16 -2.06 -4.96
CA ASP A 29 -9.44 -0.89 -5.78
C ASP A 29 -8.30 0.14 -5.81
N ALA A 30 -7.13 -0.22 -5.29
CA ALA A 30 -5.97 0.66 -5.31
C ALA A 30 -5.50 0.95 -6.75
N PRO A 31 -5.39 2.22 -7.16
CA PRO A 31 -4.92 2.59 -8.49
C PRO A 31 -3.44 2.24 -8.72
N GLU A 32 -3.04 2.06 -9.99
CA GLU A 32 -1.70 1.59 -10.36
C GLU A 32 -0.56 2.46 -9.77
N TRP A 33 -0.76 3.78 -9.72
CA TRP A 33 0.24 4.71 -9.19
C TRP A 33 0.62 4.42 -7.72
N VAL A 34 -0.26 3.76 -6.94
CA VAL A 34 0.02 3.38 -5.56
C VAL A 34 1.14 2.34 -5.50
N ARG A 35 1.19 1.43 -6.47
CA ARG A 35 2.27 0.43 -6.57
C ARG A 35 3.60 1.12 -6.86
N ASP A 36 3.61 2.05 -7.83
CA ASP A 36 4.80 2.83 -8.17
C ASP A 36 5.31 3.63 -6.98
N THR A 37 4.39 4.28 -6.24
CA THR A 37 4.73 4.99 -5.01
C THR A 37 5.32 4.07 -3.94
N ALA A 38 4.79 2.85 -3.77
CA ALA A 38 5.37 1.89 -2.83
C ALA A 38 6.77 1.43 -3.23
N VAL A 39 7.02 1.14 -4.51
CA VAL A 39 8.36 0.79 -4.99
C VAL A 39 9.33 1.96 -4.78
N ASN A 40 8.90 3.19 -5.05
CA ASN A 40 9.72 4.38 -4.82
C ASN A 40 10.00 4.63 -3.32
N ARG A 41 9.04 4.30 -2.44
CA ARG A 41 9.15 4.50 -0.97
C ARG A 41 9.97 3.41 -0.27
N PHE A 42 9.77 2.15 -0.64
CA PHE A 42 10.34 0.99 0.07
C PHE A 42 11.43 0.27 -0.74
N GLY A 43 11.63 0.64 -2.00
CA GLY A 43 12.68 0.10 -2.86
C GLY A 43 12.34 -1.25 -3.50
N LYS A 44 13.34 -1.85 -4.13
CA LYS A 44 13.22 -3.09 -4.91
C LYS A 44 12.87 -4.34 -4.07
N GLY A 45 12.96 -4.26 -2.74
CA GLY A 45 12.55 -5.31 -1.80
C GLY A 45 11.06 -5.31 -1.47
N THR A 46 10.24 -4.54 -2.20
CA THR A 46 8.79 -4.48 -1.98
C THR A 46 8.10 -5.72 -2.55
N VAL A 47 7.38 -6.44 -1.70
CA VAL A 47 6.59 -7.62 -2.05
C VAL A 47 5.11 -7.28 -1.92
N PHE A 48 4.38 -7.37 -3.03
CA PHE A 48 2.94 -7.12 -3.04
C PHE A 48 2.19 -8.39 -2.68
N LEU A 49 1.55 -8.38 -1.51
CA LEU A 49 0.66 -9.45 -1.07
C LEU A 49 -0.64 -9.40 -1.88
N PRO A 50 -1.39 -10.52 -1.95
CA PRO A 50 -2.72 -10.54 -2.54
C PRO A 50 -3.56 -9.41 -1.94
N PRO A 51 -4.33 -8.68 -2.79
CA PRO A 51 -5.08 -7.52 -2.34
C PRO A 51 -6.06 -7.92 -1.22
N ALA A 52 -6.28 -6.99 -0.30
CA ALA A 52 -7.38 -7.08 0.65
C ALA A 52 -8.72 -6.92 -0.09
N GLU A 53 -9.83 -7.09 0.63
CA GLU A 53 -11.16 -6.72 0.12
C GLU A 53 -11.18 -5.26 -0.34
N THR A 54 -12.21 -4.86 -1.10
CA THR A 54 -12.39 -3.47 -1.52
C THR A 54 -12.33 -2.57 -0.30
N LYS A 55 -11.65 -1.43 -0.40
CA LYS A 55 -11.49 -0.50 0.72
C LYS A 55 -12.86 -0.25 1.36
N PRO A 56 -13.04 -0.55 2.66
CA PRO A 56 -14.29 -0.22 3.31
C PRO A 56 -14.51 1.27 3.11
N LYS A 57 -15.70 1.63 2.62
CA LYS A 57 -16.12 3.01 2.40
C LYS A 57 -16.35 3.68 3.76
N ALA A 58 -15.31 3.76 4.57
CA ALA A 58 -15.31 4.35 5.88
C ALA A 58 -15.21 5.87 5.70
N ALA A 59 -16.19 6.55 6.27
CA ALA A 59 -16.53 7.95 6.12
C ALA A 59 -15.30 8.87 6.05
N ALA A 60 -15.31 9.78 5.08
CA ALA A 60 -14.62 11.04 5.20
C ALA A 60 -15.05 11.67 6.54
N ALA A 61 -14.15 11.72 7.50
CA ALA A 61 -14.31 12.43 8.76
C ALA A 61 -13.08 13.31 8.95
#